data_AF-A0A645I566-F1
#
_entry.id   AF-A0A645I566-F1
#
_cell.length_a   1.000
_cell.length_b   1.000
_cell.length_c   1.000
_cell.angle_alpha   90.00
_cell.angle_beta   90.00
_cell.angle_gamma   90.00
#
_symmetry.space_group_name_H-M   'P 1'
#
loop_
_entity.id
_entity.type
_entity.pdbx_description
1 polymer ?
#
loop_
_entity_poly.entity_id
_entity_poly.type
_entity_poly.pdbx_seq_one_letter_code
_entity_poly.pdbx_strand_id
1 'polypeptide(L)'
;MTLENKQENKIQLDQSQSTLVIDGEEYPLTSVRAQWDSSWYNDIEEDDENEGSLAFTLIPEDWSKAILTVTFRENITNGDTVTNTFYFVND
;
A
#
# COMPACT_ATOMS: atom_id res chain seq x y z
N MET A 1 8.94 1.09 -1.15
CA MET A 1 8.45 -0.12 -0.45
C MET A 1 8.71 -1.28 -1.38
N THR A 2 9.28 -2.35 -0.84
CA THR A 2 9.55 -3.57 -1.58
C THR A 2 8.64 -4.66 -1.04
N LEU A 3 7.98 -5.39 -1.95
CA LEU A 3 7.12 -6.51 -1.63
C LEU A 3 7.60 -7.73 -2.39
N GLU A 4 7.83 -8.83 -1.66
CA GLU A 4 8.11 -10.15 -2.20
C GLU A 4 6.87 -11.03 -2.02
N ASN A 5 6.39 -11.67 -3.08
CA ASN A 5 5.27 -12.60 -2.98
C ASN A 5 5.77 -14.00 -2.63
N LYS A 6 5.40 -14.49 -1.44
CA LYS A 6 5.68 -15.86 -0.99
C LYS A 6 4.48 -16.79 -1.04
N GLN A 7 3.39 -16.36 -1.69
CA GLN A 7 2.20 -17.15 -1.90
C GLN A 7 2.23 -17.79 -3.30
N GLU A 8 1.60 -18.96 -3.44
CA GLU A 8 1.44 -19.66 -4.73
C GLU A 8 0.62 -18.84 -5.74
N ASN A 9 -0.36 -18.09 -5.24
CA ASN A 9 -1.20 -17.23 -6.06
C ASN A 9 -0.49 -15.89 -6.34
N LYS A 10 -0.63 -15.42 -7.57
CA LYS A 10 -0.27 -14.04 -7.93
C LYS A 10 -1.09 -13.04 -7.11
N ILE A 11 -0.44 -11.98 -6.65
CA ILE A 11 -1.06 -10.94 -5.85
C ILE A 11 -0.98 -9.58 -6.52
N GLN A 12 -1.88 -8.68 -6.14
CA GLN A 12 -1.85 -7.30 -6.58
C GLN A 12 -2.09 -6.38 -5.40
N LEU A 13 -1.29 -5.31 -5.30
CA LEU A 13 -1.53 -4.25 -4.33
C LEU A 13 -2.76 -3.43 -4.79
N ASP A 14 -3.75 -3.29 -3.91
CA ASP A 14 -4.85 -2.36 -4.14
C ASP A 14 -4.52 -1.01 -3.53
N GLN A 15 -3.96 -0.13 -4.37
CA GLN A 15 -3.61 1.23 -3.97
C GLN A 15 -4.83 1.90 -3.34
N SER A 16 -6.01 1.79 -3.99
CA SER A 16 -7.23 2.49 -3.57
C SER A 16 -7.79 2.07 -2.21
N GLN A 17 -7.41 0.89 -1.72
CA GLN A 17 -7.79 0.37 -0.40
C GLN A 17 -6.72 0.63 0.67
N SER A 18 -5.61 1.26 0.31
CA SER A 18 -4.55 1.60 1.25
C SER A 18 -4.85 2.93 1.95
N THR A 19 -4.64 2.96 3.27
CA THR A 19 -4.94 4.14 4.11
C THR A 19 -3.72 4.56 4.91
N LEU A 20 -3.58 5.87 5.12
CA LEU A 20 -2.57 6.44 6.00
C LEU A 20 -3.29 7.20 7.12
N VAL A 21 -2.96 6.92 8.37
CA VAL A 21 -3.47 7.67 9.52
C VAL A 21 -2.31 8.35 10.22
N ILE A 22 -2.35 9.68 10.32
CA ILE A 22 -1.34 10.51 10.98
C ILE A 22 -1.96 11.11 12.24
N ASP A 23 -1.40 10.82 13.40
CA ASP A 23 -1.86 11.33 14.71
C ASP A 23 -3.38 11.22 14.95
N GLY A 24 -4.00 10.19 14.36
CA GLY A 24 -5.44 9.90 14.47
C GLY A 24 -6.31 10.47 13.35
N GLU A 25 -5.75 11.24 12.42
CA GLU A 25 -6.44 11.76 11.24
C GLU A 25 -6.11 10.93 9.99
N GLU A 26 -7.13 10.61 9.18
CA GLU A 26 -6.98 9.80 7.97
C GLU A 26 -6.58 10.68 6.76
N TYR A 27 -5.50 10.29 6.08
CA TYR A 27 -4.98 10.91 4.87
C TYR A 27 -5.16 9.92 3.71
N PRO A 28 -6.08 10.21 2.76
CA PRO A 28 -6.30 9.34 1.63
C PRO A 28 -5.14 9.43 0.62
N LEU A 29 -5.08 8.46 -0.30
CA LEU A 29 -4.26 8.57 -1.51
C LEU A 29 -4.50 9.90 -2.23
N THR A 30 -3.45 10.42 -2.87
CA THR A 30 -3.54 11.61 -3.71
C THR A 30 -4.60 11.41 -4.80
N SER A 31 -5.42 12.43 -5.04
CA SER A 31 -6.38 12.43 -6.16
C SER A 31 -5.69 12.61 -7.52
N VAL A 32 -4.40 12.99 -7.53
CA VAL A 32 -3.60 13.17 -8.73
C VAL A 32 -3.09 11.82 -9.23
N ARG A 33 -3.87 11.14 -10.08
CA ARG A 33 -3.52 9.81 -10.62
C ARG A 33 -2.14 9.72 -11.28
N ALA A 34 -1.63 10.82 -11.85
CA ALA A 34 -0.29 10.85 -12.45
C ALA A 34 0.85 10.65 -11.43
N GLN A 35 0.56 10.78 -10.13
CA GLN A 35 1.49 10.51 -9.03
C GLN A 35 1.37 9.07 -8.49
N TRP A 36 0.40 8.29 -8.98
CA TRP A 36 0.29 6.89 -8.56
C TRP A 36 1.37 6.09 -9.25
N ASP A 37 1.98 5.19 -8.49
CA ASP A 37 3.03 4.34 -9.02
C ASP A 37 2.41 3.26 -9.89
N SER A 38 2.80 3.25 -11.16
CA SER A 38 2.27 2.30 -12.13
C SER A 38 2.74 0.87 -11.90
N SER A 39 3.83 0.67 -11.14
CA SER A 39 4.35 -0.67 -10.85
C SER A 39 3.30 -1.54 -10.12
N TRP A 40 2.48 -0.92 -9.26
CA TRP A 40 1.44 -1.61 -8.49
C TRP A 40 0.20 -2.03 -9.29
N TYR A 41 0.09 -1.67 -10.57
CA TYR A 41 -1.02 -2.13 -11.42
C TYR A 41 -0.77 -3.48 -12.08
N ASN A 42 0.41 -4.05 -11.91
CA ASN A 42 0.74 -5.39 -12.39
C ASN A 42 0.54 -6.41 -11.27
N ASP A 43 0.32 -7.67 -11.68
CA ASP A 43 0.39 -8.79 -10.77
C ASP A 43 1.85 -9.04 -10.35
N ILE A 44 2.03 -9.50 -9.13
CA ILE A 44 3.31 -9.96 -8.58
C ILE A 44 3.20 -11.49 -8.48
N GLU A 45 3.95 -12.19 -9.32
CA GLU A 45 3.95 -13.65 -9.40
C GLU A 45 4.57 -14.28 -8.14
N GLU A 46 4.44 -15.59 -7.96
CA GLU A 46 5.12 -16.32 -6.88
C GLU A 46 6.64 -16.14 -6.96
N ASP A 47 7.28 -15.89 -5.82
CA ASP A 47 8.72 -15.62 -5.66
C ASP A 47 9.25 -14.37 -6.37
N ASP A 48 8.39 -13.59 -7.03
CA ASP A 48 8.74 -12.30 -7.60
C ASP A 48 8.69 -11.18 -6.55
N GLU A 49 9.44 -10.13 -6.86
CA GLU A 49 9.53 -8.91 -6.07
C GLU A 49 9.05 -7.71 -6.90
N ASN A 50 8.29 -6.82 -6.29
CA ASN A 50 7.99 -5.50 -6.85
C ASN A 50 8.36 -4.39 -5.87
N GLU A 51 9.04 -3.36 -6.39
CA GLU A 51 9.35 -2.14 -5.66
C GLU A 51 8.53 -0.98 -6.20
N GLY A 52 8.00 -0.18 -5.28
CA GLY A 52 7.28 1.04 -5.65
C GLY A 52 6.90 1.92 -4.46
N SER A 53 6.02 2.88 -4.73
CA SER A 53 5.59 3.90 -3.76
C SER A 53 4.07 4.05 -3.71
N LEU A 54 3.55 4.52 -2.57
CA LEU A 54 2.17 4.98 -2.43
C LEU A 54 2.20 6.48 -2.19
N ALA A 55 1.42 7.24 -2.96
CA ALA A 55 1.40 8.70 -2.88
C ALA A 55 0.13 9.16 -2.15
N PHE A 56 0.26 9.63 -0.91
CA PHE A 56 -0.86 10.15 -0.13
C PHE A 56 -1.02 11.66 -0.28
N THR A 57 -2.15 12.17 0.20
CA THR A 57 -2.33 13.60 0.42
C THR A 57 -1.25 14.12 1.37
N LEU A 58 -0.80 15.36 1.16
CA LEU A 58 0.26 15.97 1.96
C LEU A 58 -0.12 15.96 3.45
N ILE A 59 0.80 15.43 4.27
CA ILE A 59 0.67 15.37 5.73
C ILE A 59 1.36 16.57 6.38
N PRO A 60 1.02 16.93 7.64
CA PRO A 60 1.75 17.95 8.39
C PRO A 60 3.22 17.59 8.57
N GLU A 61 4.10 18.60 8.67
CA GLU A 61 5.53 18.36 8.93
C GLU A 61 5.78 17.92 10.39
N ASP A 62 4.91 18.34 11.31
CA ASP A 62 5.00 18.15 12.77
C ASP A 62 4.22 16.93 13.28
N TRP A 63 4.24 15.83 12.52
CA TRP A 63 3.59 14.58 12.93
C TRP A 63 4.41 13.78 13.93
N SER A 64 3.76 13.01 14.79
CA SER A 64 4.41 12.15 15.80
C SER A 64 4.27 10.65 15.49
N LYS A 65 3.10 10.22 15.01
CA LYS A 65 2.80 8.81 14.73
C LYS A 65 2.09 8.64 13.40
N ALA A 66 2.45 7.59 12.67
CA ALA A 66 1.75 7.19 11.46
C ALA A 66 1.37 5.71 11.49
N ILE A 67 0.21 5.38 10.94
CA ILE A 67 -0.26 4.02 10.70
C ILE A 67 -0.55 3.89 9.21
N LEU A 68 0.23 3.07 8.51
CA LEU A 68 -0.01 2.74 7.10
C LEU A 68 -0.70 1.38 7.04
N THR A 69 -1.86 1.32 6.40
CA THR A 69 -2.54 0.07 6.09
C THR A 69 -2.46 -0.17 4.59
N VAL A 70 -1.91 -1.31 4.18
CA VAL A 70 -1.76 -1.71 2.78
C VAL A 70 -2.56 -2.98 2.55
N THR A 71 -3.36 -2.98 1.50
CA THR A 71 -4.23 -4.11 1.15
C THR A 71 -3.77 -4.74 -0.15
N PHE A 72 -3.65 -6.07 -0.14
CA PHE A 72 -3.30 -6.92 -1.27
C PHE A 72 -4.44 -7.88 -1.55
N ARG A 73 -4.68 -8.19 -2.81
CA ARG A 73 -5.64 -9.22 -3.22
C ARG A 73 -4.94 -10.28 -4.06
N GLU A 74 -5.34 -11.53 -3.88
CA GLU A 74 -5.00 -12.57 -4.85
C GLU A 74 -5.76 -12.32 -6.16
N ASN A 75 -5.06 -12.43 -7.29
CA ASN A 75 -5.69 -12.24 -8.60
C ASN A 75 -6.23 -13.55 -9.18
N ILE A 76 -7.15 -14.16 -8.43
CA ILE A 76 -7.92 -15.36 -8.81
C ILE A 76 -9.41 -15.15 -8.54
N THR A 77 -10.27 -16.06 -9.04
CA THR A 77 -11.71 -15.99 -8.73
C THR A 77 -11.94 -16.26 -7.24
N ASN A 78 -12.60 -15.34 -6.53
CA ASN A 78 -12.76 -15.35 -5.07
C ASN A 78 -11.42 -15.36 -4.30
N GLY A 79 -10.40 -14.72 -4.86
CA GLY A 79 -9.10 -14.58 -4.20
C GLY A 79 -9.19 -13.88 -2.85
N ASP A 80 -8.36 -14.32 -1.92
CA ASP A 80 -8.31 -13.73 -0.59
C ASP A 80 -7.72 -12.33 -0.61
N THR A 81 -8.03 -11.56 0.43
CA THR A 81 -7.47 -10.22 0.67
C THR A 81 -6.63 -10.25 1.93
N VAL A 82 -5.40 -9.77 1.82
CA VAL A 82 -4.47 -9.62 2.94
C VAL A 82 -4.23 -8.15 3.21
N THR A 83 -4.49 -7.74 4.44
CA THR A 83 -4.25 -6.37 4.90
C THR A 83 -3.10 -6.37 5.89
N ASN A 84 -2.06 -5.58 5.60
CA ASN A 84 -0.91 -5.39 6.47
C ASN A 84 -0.93 -3.98 7.05
N THR A 85 -0.59 -3.86 8.33
CA THR A 85 -0.54 -2.58 9.04
C THR A 85 0.88 -2.32 9.55
N PHE A 86 1.41 -1.16 9.22
CA PHE A 86 2.74 -0.70 9.61
C PHE A 86 2.62 0.54 10.49
N TYR A 87 3.46 0.61 11.53
CA TYR A 87 3.44 1.68 12.52
C TYR A 87 4.77 2.43 12.46
N PHE A 88 4.70 3.75 12.39
CA PHE A 88 5.86 4.64 12.35
C PHE A 88 5.78 5.66 13.47
N VAL A 89 6.94 6.07 13.95
CA VAL A 89 7.13 7.14 14.92
C VAL A 89 8.12 8.14 14.33
N ASN A 90 7.87 9.43 14.56
CA ASN A 90 8.74 10.53 14.16
C ASN A 90 9.27 11.19 15.44
N ASP A 91 10.59 11.20 15.59
CA ASP A 91 11.29 11.76 16.76
C ASP A 91 11.80 13.19 16.49
#